data_AF-A0A259ES75-F1
#
_entry.id   AF-A0A259ES75-F1
#
_cell.length_a   1.000
_cell.length_b   1.000
_cell.length_c   1.000
_cell.angle_alpha   90.00
_cell.angle_beta   90.00
_cell.angle_gamma   90.00
#
_symmetry.space_group_name_H-M   'P 1'
#
loop_
_entity.id
_entity.type
_entity.pdbx_description
1 polymer ?
#
loop_
_entity_poly.entity_id
_entity_poly.type
_entity_poly.pdbx_seq_one_letter_code
_entity_poly.pdbx_strand_id
1 'polypeptide(L)' 'KKVSKAERPYLSATLDDPSFPATIYARLVEGEDGVHNLIWSRSKGD' A
#
# COMPACT_ATOMS: atom_id res chain seq x y z
N LYS A 1 4.86 10.17 6.02
CA LYS A 1 5.46 8.84 6.18
C LYS A 1 4.80 8.17 7.36
N LYS A 2 4.39 6.90 7.23
CA LYS A 2 3.75 6.14 8.31
C LYS A 2 4.74 5.10 8.82
N VAL A 3 4.60 4.69 10.07
CA VAL A 3 5.43 3.65 10.69
C VAL A 3 4.57 2.40 10.85
N SER A 4 5.07 1.27 10.33
CA SER A 4 4.37 -0.01 10.43
C SER A 4 4.46 -0.57 11.85
N LYS A 5 3.67 -1.61 12.16
CA LYS A 5 3.76 -2.29 13.47
C LYS A 5 5.15 -2.91 13.75
N ALA A 6 5.93 -3.15 12.71
CA ALA A 6 7.31 -3.63 12.81
C ALA A 6 8.32 -2.46 12.79
N GLU A 7 7.88 -1.24 13.12
CA GLU A 7 8.68 -0.01 13.17
C GLU A 7 9.34 0.41 11.83
N ARG A 8 8.93 -0.21 10.72
CA ARG A 8 9.45 0.14 9.39
C ARG A 8 8.70 1.32 8.79
N PRO A 9 9.40 2.35 8.28
CA PRO A 9 8.77 3.46 7.58
C PRO A 9 8.16 2.98 6.26
N TYR A 10 6.99 3.49 5.92
CA TYR A 10 6.32 3.22 4.66
C TYR A 10 5.57 4.45 4.13
N LEU A 11 5.33 4.44 2.82
CA LEU A 11 4.42 5.36 2.14
C LEU A 11 3.12 4.62 1.85
N SER A 12 1.99 5.33 1.96
CA SER A 12 0.67 4.76 1.66
C SER A 12 -0.07 5.67 0.71
N ALA A 13 -0.74 5.07 -0.27
CA ALA A 13 -1.68 5.75 -1.17
C ALA A 13 -3.00 4.98 -1.19
N THR A 14 -4.10 5.72 -1.27
CA THR A 14 -5.44 5.16 -1.48
C THR A 14 -5.94 5.69 -2.81
N LEU A 15 -6.34 4.79 -3.71
CA LEU A 15 -6.95 5.13 -4.99
C LEU A 15 -8.42 4.75 -4.91
N ASP A 16 -9.24 5.77 -4.71
CA ASP A 16 -10.70 5.66 -4.61
C ASP A 16 -11.29 6.43 -5.79
N ASP A 17 -11.40 5.74 -6.93
CA ASP A 17 -11.88 6.31 -8.18
C ASP A 17 -13.03 5.43 -8.73
N PRO A 18 -14.12 6.03 -9.25
CA PRO A 18 -15.27 5.29 -9.78
C PRO A 18 -14.95 4.34 -10.95
N SER A 19 -13.81 4.53 -11.62
CA SER A 19 -13.34 3.61 -12.66
C SER A 19 -12.85 2.26 -12.12
N PHE A 20 -12.59 2.16 -10.81
CA PHE A 20 -12.22 0.91 -10.16
C PHE A 20 -13.44 0.24 -9.52
N PRO A 21 -13.57 -1.10 -9.64
CA PRO A 21 -14.68 -1.83 -9.02
C PRO A 21 -14.65 -1.83 -7.48
N ALA A 22 -13.51 -1.47 -6.87
CA ALA A 22 -13.35 -1.26 -5.43
C ALA A 22 -12.08 -0.45 -5.15
N THR A 23 -12.05 0.24 -4.00
CA THR A 23 -10.91 1.05 -3.54
C THR A 23 -9.62 0.24 -3.50
N ILE A 24 -8.54 0.81 -4.04
CA ILE A 24 -7.21 0.20 -4.01
C ILE A 24 -6.39 0.86 -2.92
N TYR A 25 -5.78 0.03 -2.07
CA TYR A 25 -4.83 0.46 -1.05
C TYR A 25 -3.43 0.01 -1.45
N ALA A 26 -2.51 0.95 -1.56
CA ALA A 26 -1.11 0.71 -1.89
C ALA A 26 -0.22 1.14 -0.72
N ARG A 27 0.81 0.33 -0.44
CA ARG A 27 1.84 0.61 0.55
C ARG A 27 3.21 0.31 -0.05
N LEU A 28 4.10 1.30 -0.03
CA LEU A 28 5.50 1.15 -0.42
C LEU A 28 6.34 1.03 0.85
N VAL A 29 7.00 -0.11 1.03
CA VAL A 29 7.82 -0.43 2.19
C VAL A 29 9.27 -0.59 1.75
N GLU A 30 10.19 -0.04 2.52
CA GLU A 30 11.63 -0.22 2.32
C GLU A 30 12.04 -1.66 2.66
N GLY A 31 12.63 -2.36 1.69
CA GLY A 31 13.17 -3.71 1.79
C GLY A 31 14.65 -3.72 2.17
N GLU A 32 15.37 -4.78 1.80
CA GLU A 32 16.83 -4.89 1.95
C GLU A 32 17.53 -4.37 0.69
N ASP A 33 18.80 -3.96 0.81
CA ASP A 33 19.66 -3.55 -0.30
C ASP A 33 19.09 -2.45 -1.21
N GLY A 34 18.30 -1.53 -0.64
CA GLY A 34 17.65 -0.44 -1.37
C GLY A 34 16.45 -0.88 -2.24
N VAL A 35 16.06 -2.15 -2.19
CA VAL A 35 14.86 -2.65 -2.85
C VAL A 35 13.63 -2.15 -2.13
N HIS A 36 12.60 -1.77 -2.88
CA HIS A 36 11.33 -1.33 -2.33
C HIS A 36 10.22 -2.33 -2.70
N ASN A 37 9.44 -2.72 -1.71
CA ASN A 37 8.32 -3.62 -1.89
C ASN A 37 7.02 -2.81 -1.99
N LEU A 38 6.34 -2.92 -3.14
CA LEU A 38 5.01 -2.37 -3.33
C LEU A 38 3.96 -3.44 -3.02
N ILE A 39 3.23 -3.24 -1.93
CA ILE A 39 2.14 -4.10 -1.51
C ILE A 39 0.83 -3.39 -1.84
N TRP A 40 0.04 -4.00 -2.71
CA TRP A 40 -1.29 -3.53 -3.07
C TRP A 40 -2.38 -4.52 -2.68
N SER A 41 -3.52 -4.00 -2.27
CA SER A 41 -4.70 -4.78 -1.94
C SER A 41 -5.94 -4.03 -2.39
N ARG A 42 -6.95 -4.80 -2.80
CA ARG A 42 -8.29 -4.29 -3.09
C ARG A 42 -9.26 -5.16 -2.32
N SER A 43 -10.28 -4.57 -1.70
CA SER A 43 -11.38 -5.38 -1.16
C SER A 43 -12.04 -6.11 -2.33
N LYS A 44 -12.25 -7.43 -2.20
CA LYS A 44 -13.30 -8.05 -3.00
C LYS A 44 -14.58 -7.42 -2.48
N GLY A 45 -15.20 -6.55 -3.26
CA GLY A 45 -16.60 -6.24 -3.04
C GLY A 45 -17.32 -7.59 -3.06
N ASP A 46 -18.02 -7.90 -1.97
CA ASP A 46 -19.05 -8.94 -1.99
C ASP A 46 -20.03 -8.71 -3.16
#